data_AF-A0A3L6JC54-F1
#
_entry.id   AF-A0A3L6JC54-F1
#
_cell.length_a   1.000
_cell.length_b   1.000
_cell.length_c   1.000
_cell.angle_alpha   90.00
_cell.angle_beta   90.00
_cell.angle_gamma   90.00
#
_symmetry.space_group_name_H-M   'P 1'
#
loop_
_entity.id
_entity.type
_entity.pdbx_description
1 polymer ?
#
loop_
_entity_poly.entity_id
_entity_poly.type
_entity_poly.pdbx_seq_one_letter_code
_entity_poly.pdbx_strand_id
1 'polypeptide(L)'
;MSSVWTRAYNKTPKIDCGLCGLTRCANFARAAMVGDVAVGSCPILTLPDFSGMRVDLESLVVKGTGTYSRPAPPMLEGGVLLTSPCKDTVDRVMAEMRVFNGVKQGELMRFLVFDPLVLCDMIECLSDEFEVTKCSRDLGMVRADTGDMSITLLQDGRVNMRRVLDLEHVHSLFDKIERAAIAAIICNCCGQDLLSVLGEVSSGGDTRIHPVLNAGSGLTLAKAQVRLALKQVDLATQIGEESRDVTIALAGLWASLQSNVRSSLEGASQKTDIRPALKNTWCQLVRLACDSRTHGRETIVVKTLYLLWTVESAAGGLTQLEQIFPRLSADNARRAQKMLAQAIEGHLPRMAPEEGSPDLFLVYSHLNRIDRAAKAVKVWNST
;
A
#
# COMPACT_ATOMS: atom_id res chain seq x y z
N MET A 1 -19.18 11.79 5.28
CA MET A 1 -18.29 11.94 6.46
C MET A 1 -17.05 11.08 6.23
N SER A 2 -15.84 11.62 6.32
CA SER A 2 -14.58 10.86 6.12
C SER A 2 -14.32 9.93 7.30
N SER A 3 -13.74 8.75 7.05
CA SER A 3 -13.40 7.78 8.10
C SER A 3 -12.41 8.38 9.11
N VAL A 4 -12.41 7.91 10.35
CA VAL A 4 -11.43 8.39 11.35
C VAL A 4 -9.99 8.09 10.94
N TRP A 5 -9.77 6.95 10.27
CA TRP A 5 -8.46 6.53 9.77
C TRP A 5 -7.96 7.48 8.68
N THR A 6 -8.83 7.87 7.75
CA THR A 6 -8.49 8.83 6.69
C THR A 6 -8.25 10.23 7.27
N ARG A 7 -9.04 10.65 8.27
CA ARG A 7 -8.78 11.90 9.00
C ARG A 7 -7.42 11.90 9.69
N ALA A 8 -7.05 10.82 10.38
CA ALA A 8 -5.75 10.69 11.02
C ALA A 8 -4.60 10.69 9.99
N TYR A 9 -4.73 9.94 8.90
CA TYR A 9 -3.76 9.96 7.80
C TYR A 9 -3.58 11.36 7.20
N ASN A 10 -4.67 12.12 7.05
CA ASN A 10 -4.60 13.51 6.56
C ASN A 10 -3.87 14.47 7.50
N LYS A 11 -3.60 14.06 8.75
CA LYS A 11 -2.76 14.79 9.72
C LYS A 11 -1.33 14.26 9.81
N THR A 12 -0.89 13.53 8.80
CA THR A 12 0.50 13.08 8.67
C THR A 12 1.22 13.84 7.55
N PRO A 13 2.57 13.84 7.52
CA PRO A 13 3.36 14.49 6.48
C PRO A 13 3.20 13.89 5.07
N LYS A 14 2.67 12.66 4.94
CA LYS A 14 2.50 11.93 3.66
C LYS A 14 3.81 11.78 2.87
N ILE A 15 4.94 11.67 3.58
CA ILE A 15 6.27 11.48 2.97
C ILE A 15 6.57 9.99 2.76
N ASP A 16 6.00 9.09 3.59
CA ASP A 16 6.27 7.65 3.59
C ASP A 16 7.77 7.32 3.74
N CYS A 17 8.50 8.14 4.52
CA CYS A 17 9.95 7.99 4.69
C CYS A 17 10.35 6.73 5.47
N GLY A 18 9.48 6.15 6.30
CA GLY A 18 9.81 4.98 7.11
C GLY A 18 10.65 5.26 8.36
N LEU A 19 10.98 6.53 8.66
CA LEU A 19 11.87 6.88 9.78
C LEU A 19 11.28 6.57 11.17
N CYS A 20 9.95 6.44 11.28
CA CYS A 20 9.26 6.04 12.51
C CYS A 20 9.16 4.51 12.69
N GLY A 21 9.83 3.72 11.84
CA GLY A 21 9.77 2.26 11.86
C GLY A 21 8.53 1.67 11.20
N LEU A 22 7.66 2.49 10.60
CA LEU A 22 6.50 2.04 9.84
C LEU A 22 6.64 2.45 8.37
N THR A 23 6.45 1.50 7.47
CA THR A 23 6.67 1.69 6.02
C THR A 23 5.96 2.93 5.45
N ARG A 24 4.76 3.26 5.91
CA ARG A 24 3.90 4.32 5.37
C ARG A 24 3.33 5.21 6.47
N CYS A 25 3.06 6.47 6.14
CA CYS A 25 2.38 7.42 7.00
C CYS A 25 0.95 6.96 7.35
N ALA A 26 0.27 6.23 6.46
CA ALA A 26 -1.02 5.60 6.76
C ALA A 26 -0.93 4.52 7.85
N ASN A 27 0.14 3.70 7.82
CA ASN A 27 0.43 2.71 8.86
C ASN A 27 0.70 3.40 10.20
N PHE A 28 1.51 4.46 10.20
CA PHE A 28 1.76 5.29 11.38
C PHE A 28 0.50 5.91 11.96
N ALA A 29 -0.37 6.49 11.12
CA ALA A 29 -1.62 7.07 11.58
C ALA A 29 -2.50 6.03 12.28
N ARG A 30 -2.62 4.82 11.73
CA ARG A 30 -3.38 3.73 12.36
C ARG A 30 -2.77 3.29 13.69
N ALA A 31 -1.47 3.05 13.72
CA ALA A 31 -0.76 2.65 14.94
C ALA A 31 -0.90 3.71 16.04
N ALA A 32 -0.80 5.00 15.71
CA ALA A 32 -0.99 6.08 16.66
C ALA A 32 -2.43 6.14 17.20
N MET A 33 -3.43 5.99 16.33
CA MET A 33 -4.85 6.01 16.71
C MET A 33 -5.26 4.87 17.66
N VAL A 34 -4.54 3.74 17.65
CA VAL A 34 -4.78 2.62 18.58
C VAL A 34 -3.79 2.58 19.76
N GLY A 35 -2.90 3.57 19.87
CA GLY A 35 -1.94 3.68 20.96
C GLY A 35 -0.70 2.79 20.87
N ASP A 36 -0.43 2.16 19.73
CA ASP A 36 0.77 1.33 19.53
C ASP A 36 2.05 2.16 19.44
N VAL A 37 1.93 3.40 18.96
CA VAL A 37 3.04 4.35 18.85
C VAL A 37 2.59 5.73 19.31
N ALA A 38 3.47 6.46 19.99
CA ALA A 38 3.22 7.86 20.31
C ALA A 38 3.32 8.72 19.04
N VAL A 39 2.53 9.80 18.95
CA VAL A 39 2.61 10.74 17.82
C VAL A 39 4.02 11.33 17.67
N GLY A 40 4.70 11.58 18.79
CA GLY A 40 6.10 12.05 18.82
C GLY A 40 7.13 11.06 18.27
N SER A 41 6.76 9.80 18.01
CA SER A 41 7.66 8.81 17.40
C SER A 41 7.95 9.11 15.93
N CYS A 42 7.16 9.98 15.28
CA CYS A 42 7.46 10.45 13.94
C CYS A 42 8.39 11.67 14.00
N PRO A 43 9.67 11.54 13.59
CA PRO A 43 10.63 12.63 13.69
C PRO A 43 10.34 13.79 12.73
N ILE A 44 9.49 13.60 11.72
CA ILE A 44 9.06 14.69 10.83
C ILE A 44 8.02 15.58 11.51
N LEU A 45 7.14 15.00 12.33
CA LEU A 45 6.14 15.75 13.09
C LEU A 45 6.75 16.61 14.21
N THR A 46 8.03 16.43 14.54
CA THR A 46 8.75 17.28 15.50
C THR A 46 9.34 18.53 14.85
N LEU A 47 9.36 18.61 13.51
CA LEU A 47 9.83 19.80 12.81
C LEU A 47 8.82 20.96 12.95
N PRO A 48 9.28 22.23 13.00
CA PRO A 48 8.41 23.39 13.17
C PRO A 48 7.26 23.46 12.16
N ASP A 49 7.55 23.18 10.89
CA ASP A 49 6.58 23.24 9.78
C ASP A 49 5.42 22.23 9.91
N PHE A 50 5.61 21.17 10.71
CA PHE A 50 4.63 20.11 10.91
C PHE A 50 3.97 20.14 12.30
N SER A 51 4.29 21.15 13.13
CA SER A 51 3.76 21.30 14.49
C SER A 51 2.23 21.33 14.54
N GLY A 52 1.57 22.02 13.60
CA GLY A 52 0.10 22.05 13.50
C GLY A 52 -0.50 20.66 13.21
N MET A 53 0.12 19.91 12.29
CA MET A 53 -0.32 18.53 11.99
C MET A 53 -0.17 17.61 13.21
N ARG A 54 0.93 17.77 13.95
CA ARG A 54 1.18 17.04 15.19
C ARG A 54 0.09 17.29 16.23
N VAL A 55 -0.22 18.56 16.53
CA VAL A 55 -1.25 18.95 17.51
C VAL A 55 -2.62 18.40 17.09
N ASP A 56 -2.96 18.51 15.81
CA ASP A 56 -4.21 17.95 15.27
C ASP A 56 -4.29 16.44 15.44
N LEU A 57 -3.21 15.71 15.14
CA LEU A 57 -3.16 14.26 15.28
C LEU A 57 -3.22 13.82 16.75
N GLU A 58 -2.49 14.49 17.65
CA GLU A 58 -2.56 14.26 19.09
C GLU A 58 -4.00 14.48 19.61
N SER A 59 -4.68 15.55 19.16
CA SER A 59 -6.09 15.79 19.49
C SER A 59 -7.02 14.67 19.00
N LEU A 60 -6.79 14.15 17.80
CA LEU A 60 -7.57 13.03 17.25
C LEU A 60 -7.32 11.74 18.03
N VAL A 61 -6.08 11.44 18.40
CA VAL A 61 -5.72 10.26 19.19
C VAL A 61 -6.41 10.32 20.55
N VAL A 62 -6.29 11.43 21.29
CA VAL A 62 -6.93 11.60 22.60
C VAL A 62 -8.46 11.47 22.53
N LYS A 63 -9.09 11.99 21.48
CA LYS A 63 -10.54 11.86 21.26
C LYS A 63 -10.96 10.47 20.78
N GLY A 64 -10.05 9.72 20.16
CA GLY A 64 -10.31 8.44 19.52
C GLY A 64 -9.95 7.21 20.34
N THR A 65 -9.08 7.34 21.35
CA THR A 65 -8.70 6.26 22.26
C THR A 65 -9.90 5.77 23.05
N GLY A 66 -10.56 4.70 22.60
CA GLY A 66 -11.61 4.04 23.37
C GLY A 66 -12.51 3.03 22.63
N THR A 67 -12.72 3.14 21.31
CA THR A 67 -13.88 2.45 20.69
C THR A 67 -13.71 2.01 19.23
N TYR A 68 -12.57 1.42 18.85
CA TYR A 68 -12.43 0.86 17.49
C TYR A 68 -12.49 -0.66 17.44
N SER A 69 -12.23 -1.33 18.56
CA SER A 69 -12.26 -2.78 18.61
C SER A 69 -13.68 -3.31 18.45
N ARG A 70 -13.91 -4.11 17.42
CA ARG A 70 -15.16 -4.83 17.19
C ARG A 70 -14.86 -6.32 17.02
N PRO A 71 -15.72 -7.23 17.48
CA PRO A 71 -15.50 -8.65 17.21
C PRO A 71 -15.51 -8.90 15.70
N ALA A 72 -14.61 -9.77 15.25
CA ALA A 72 -14.57 -10.21 13.87
C ALA A 72 -15.90 -10.89 13.51
N PRO A 73 -16.49 -10.56 12.34
CA PRO A 73 -17.78 -11.08 11.95
C PRO A 73 -17.75 -12.61 11.75
N PRO A 74 -18.91 -13.28 11.79
CA PRO A 74 -18.99 -14.69 11.44
C PRO A 74 -18.60 -14.93 9.99
N MET A 75 -17.95 -16.07 9.75
CA MET A 75 -17.77 -16.60 8.39
C MET A 75 -19.12 -17.17 7.95
N LEU A 76 -19.62 -16.74 6.79
CA LEU A 76 -20.89 -17.21 6.25
C LEU A 76 -20.75 -18.66 5.79
N GLU A 77 -21.74 -19.49 6.09
CA GLU A 77 -21.80 -20.88 5.60
C GLU A 77 -21.87 -20.87 4.07
N GLY A 78 -20.94 -21.54 3.38
CA GLY A 78 -20.80 -21.48 1.93
C GLY A 78 -20.16 -20.18 1.38
N GLY A 79 -19.74 -19.24 2.24
CA GLY A 79 -19.01 -18.03 1.85
C GLY A 79 -19.87 -16.90 1.26
N VAL A 80 -21.19 -17.09 1.14
CA VAL A 80 -22.12 -16.14 0.51
C VAL A 80 -23.46 -16.13 1.23
N LEU A 81 -23.99 -14.93 1.47
CA LEU A 81 -25.34 -14.72 1.99
C LEU A 81 -26.23 -14.23 0.85
N LEU A 82 -27.20 -15.05 0.45
CA LEU A 82 -28.18 -14.70 -0.56
C LEU A 82 -29.46 -14.16 0.08
N THR A 83 -29.94 -13.02 -0.40
CA THR A 83 -31.23 -12.44 0.00
C THR A 83 -32.13 -12.31 -1.22
N SER A 84 -33.34 -12.88 -1.14
CA SER A 84 -34.36 -12.82 -2.17
C SER A 84 -35.70 -12.31 -1.60
N PRO A 85 -36.44 -11.44 -2.32
CA PRO A 85 -36.02 -10.80 -3.57
C PRO A 85 -34.96 -9.72 -3.34
N CYS A 86 -34.28 -9.31 -4.41
CA CYS A 86 -33.49 -8.10 -4.41
C CYS A 86 -34.43 -6.91 -4.12
N LYS A 87 -34.00 -5.98 -3.26
CA LYS A 87 -34.80 -4.79 -2.91
C LYS A 87 -35.28 -4.01 -4.16
N ASP A 88 -34.48 -4.06 -5.22
CA ASP A 88 -34.69 -3.28 -6.43
C ASP A 88 -35.45 -4.06 -7.54
N THR A 89 -35.52 -5.40 -7.47
CA THR A 89 -36.08 -6.29 -8.51
C THR A 89 -36.57 -7.62 -7.92
N VAL A 90 -37.82 -8.01 -8.19
CA VAL A 90 -38.47 -9.20 -7.59
C VAL A 90 -37.89 -10.53 -8.11
N ASP A 91 -37.35 -10.51 -9.32
CA ASP A 91 -36.78 -11.66 -10.05
C ASP A 91 -35.29 -11.91 -9.77
N ARG A 92 -34.64 -11.06 -8.95
CA ARG A 92 -33.19 -11.12 -8.73
C ARG A 92 -32.84 -11.30 -7.28
N VAL A 93 -31.57 -11.64 -7.01
CA VAL A 93 -31.05 -11.79 -5.65
C VAL A 93 -29.98 -10.74 -5.33
N MET A 94 -29.79 -10.50 -4.02
CA MET A 94 -28.59 -9.85 -3.51
C MET A 94 -27.65 -10.92 -2.96
N ALA A 95 -26.35 -10.77 -3.22
CA ALA A 95 -25.30 -11.56 -2.61
C ALA A 95 -24.43 -10.66 -1.72
N GLU A 96 -24.26 -11.04 -0.45
CA GLU A 96 -23.24 -10.48 0.44
C GLU A 96 -22.12 -11.51 0.61
N MET A 97 -20.89 -11.09 0.33
CA MET A 97 -19.67 -11.84 0.60
C MET A 97 -18.73 -10.97 1.44
N ARG A 98 -17.71 -11.55 2.04
CA ARG A 98 -16.79 -10.83 2.92
C ARG A 98 -15.36 -11.27 2.70
N VAL A 99 -14.46 -10.29 2.67
CA VAL A 99 -13.01 -10.47 2.74
C VAL A 99 -12.56 -10.35 4.19
N PHE A 100 -11.76 -11.31 4.66
CA PHE A 100 -11.27 -11.35 6.04
C PHE A 100 -9.80 -10.95 6.15
N ASN A 101 -9.43 -10.33 7.27
CA ASN A 101 -8.04 -9.93 7.56
C ASN A 101 -7.23 -10.98 8.35
N GLY A 102 -7.72 -12.21 8.41
CA GLY A 102 -7.08 -13.33 9.10
C GLY A 102 -7.28 -13.37 10.62
N VAL A 103 -8.11 -12.47 11.17
CA VAL A 103 -8.58 -12.52 12.57
C VAL A 103 -9.70 -13.55 12.69
N LYS A 104 -9.68 -14.41 13.72
CA LYS A 104 -10.71 -15.45 13.86
C LYS A 104 -12.04 -14.83 14.27
N GLN A 105 -13.14 -15.46 13.87
CA GLN A 105 -14.50 -15.07 14.28
C GLN A 105 -14.58 -14.83 15.80
N GLY A 106 -15.19 -13.70 16.19
CA GLY A 106 -15.35 -13.32 17.60
C GLY A 106 -14.12 -12.66 18.23
N GLU A 107 -12.92 -12.81 17.68
CA GLU A 107 -11.73 -12.10 18.17
C GLU A 107 -11.81 -10.60 17.87
N LEU A 108 -11.16 -9.78 18.68
CA LEU A 108 -11.20 -8.32 18.53
C LEU A 108 -10.41 -7.86 17.30
N MET A 109 -11.10 -7.24 16.35
CA MET A 109 -10.51 -6.47 15.25
C MET A 109 -10.25 -5.03 15.70
N ARG A 110 -8.98 -4.66 15.78
CA ARG A 110 -8.49 -3.33 16.15
C ARG A 110 -8.56 -2.33 14.99
N PHE A 111 -8.53 -2.84 13.76
CA PHE A 111 -8.62 -2.07 12.52
C PHE A 111 -9.74 -2.61 11.63
N LEU A 112 -10.17 -1.80 10.65
CA LEU A 112 -10.99 -2.27 9.54
C LEU A 112 -10.19 -3.19 8.62
N VAL A 113 -10.87 -3.88 7.69
CA VAL A 113 -10.23 -4.86 6.81
C VAL A 113 -9.30 -4.17 5.82
N PHE A 114 -9.74 -3.12 5.14
CA PHE A 114 -8.96 -2.50 4.06
C PHE A 114 -8.37 -1.13 4.42
N ASP A 115 -7.16 -0.87 3.90
CA ASP A 115 -6.59 0.46 3.72
C ASP A 115 -7.27 1.12 2.49
N PRO A 116 -8.00 2.24 2.67
CA PRO A 116 -8.72 2.89 1.56
C PRO A 116 -7.85 3.40 0.43
N LEU A 117 -6.60 3.78 0.70
CA LEU A 117 -5.69 4.30 -0.31
C LEU A 117 -5.24 3.16 -1.21
N VAL A 118 -4.72 2.09 -0.61
CA VAL A 118 -4.29 0.89 -1.35
C VAL A 118 -5.47 0.27 -2.05
N LEU A 119 -6.64 0.20 -1.39
CA LEU A 119 -7.82 -0.38 -2.00
C LEU A 119 -8.22 0.36 -3.29
N CYS A 120 -8.26 1.69 -3.26
CA CYS A 120 -8.58 2.46 -4.47
C CYS A 120 -7.52 2.26 -5.55
N ASP A 121 -6.24 2.29 -5.19
CA ASP A 121 -5.14 2.11 -6.14
C ASP A 121 -5.22 0.74 -6.83
N MET A 122 -5.67 -0.31 -6.13
CA MET A 122 -5.83 -1.64 -6.72
C MET A 122 -7.09 -1.73 -7.59
N ILE A 123 -8.24 -1.33 -7.06
CA ILE A 123 -9.52 -1.54 -7.76
C ILE A 123 -9.66 -0.63 -8.99
N GLU A 124 -9.04 0.55 -9.00
CA GLU A 124 -8.98 1.41 -10.20
C GLU A 124 -8.29 0.72 -11.38
N CYS A 125 -7.40 -0.24 -11.15
CA CYS A 125 -6.76 -1.00 -12.23
C CYS A 125 -7.68 -2.03 -12.91
N LEU A 126 -8.84 -2.29 -12.32
CA LEU A 126 -9.91 -3.10 -12.89
C LEU A 126 -10.96 -2.25 -13.62
N SER A 127 -10.70 -0.95 -13.86
CA SER A 127 -11.67 -0.06 -14.50
C SER A 127 -12.21 -0.59 -15.84
N ASP A 128 -11.41 -1.34 -16.58
CA ASP A 128 -11.77 -1.85 -17.91
C ASP A 128 -12.67 -3.10 -17.84
N GLU A 129 -12.79 -3.71 -16.66
CA GLU A 129 -13.67 -4.87 -16.40
C GLU A 129 -15.10 -4.43 -16.01
N PHE A 130 -15.30 -3.14 -15.73
CA PHE A 130 -16.55 -2.58 -15.25
C PHE A 130 -16.98 -1.40 -16.11
N GLU A 131 -18.28 -1.23 -16.32
CA GLU A 131 -18.81 -0.06 -17.05
C GLU A 131 -18.59 1.23 -16.26
N VAL A 132 -18.67 1.13 -14.94
CA VAL A 132 -18.41 2.22 -14.00
C VAL A 132 -17.58 1.67 -12.86
N THR A 133 -16.47 2.33 -12.53
CA THR A 133 -15.75 2.10 -11.28
C THR A 133 -15.49 3.44 -10.60
N LYS A 134 -15.92 3.57 -9.34
CA LYS A 134 -15.69 4.76 -8.51
C LYS A 134 -15.17 4.34 -7.15
N CYS A 135 -14.00 4.83 -6.77
CA CYS A 135 -13.46 4.62 -5.44
C CYS A 135 -13.41 5.92 -4.63
N SER A 136 -13.84 5.85 -3.37
CA SER A 136 -13.73 6.95 -2.42
C SER A 136 -12.75 6.60 -1.31
N ARG A 137 -11.56 7.21 -1.37
CA ARG A 137 -10.52 7.10 -0.33
C ARG A 137 -10.99 7.63 1.03
N ASP A 138 -11.89 8.61 1.04
CA ASP A 138 -12.46 9.19 2.26
C ASP A 138 -13.49 8.29 2.93
N LEU A 139 -14.36 7.65 2.14
CA LEU A 139 -15.39 6.77 2.65
C LEU A 139 -14.90 5.33 2.85
N GLY A 140 -13.76 4.96 2.24
CA GLY A 140 -13.31 3.58 2.19
C GLY A 140 -14.31 2.69 1.46
N MET A 141 -14.84 3.18 0.33
CA MET A 141 -15.89 2.51 -0.42
C MET A 141 -15.56 2.50 -1.90
N VAL A 142 -15.75 1.35 -2.54
CA VAL A 142 -15.76 1.22 -4.00
C VAL A 142 -17.18 0.91 -4.45
N ARG A 143 -17.60 1.55 -5.53
CA ARG A 143 -18.77 1.17 -6.30
C ARG A 143 -18.35 0.79 -7.71
N ALA A 144 -18.80 -0.36 -8.17
CA ALA A 144 -18.62 -0.80 -9.54
C ALA A 144 -19.95 -1.29 -10.12
N ASP A 145 -20.17 -1.06 -11.42
CA ASP A 145 -21.36 -1.53 -12.13
C ASP A 145 -20.93 -2.34 -13.37
N THR A 146 -21.61 -3.46 -13.65
CA THR A 146 -21.34 -4.34 -14.81
C THR A 146 -22.66 -4.95 -15.29
N GLY A 147 -23.06 -4.61 -16.52
CA GLY A 147 -24.41 -4.86 -17.01
C GLY A 147 -25.46 -4.35 -16.02
N ASP A 148 -26.38 -5.23 -15.64
CA ASP A 148 -27.41 -4.90 -14.65
C ASP A 148 -26.95 -5.07 -13.20
N MET A 149 -25.73 -5.53 -12.91
CA MET A 149 -25.28 -5.73 -11.54
C MET A 149 -24.65 -4.47 -10.97
N SER A 150 -24.87 -4.24 -9.67
CA SER A 150 -24.17 -3.20 -8.92
C SER A 150 -23.43 -3.80 -7.75
N ILE A 151 -22.17 -3.42 -7.60
CA ILE A 151 -21.21 -3.97 -6.64
C ILE A 151 -20.77 -2.86 -5.73
N THR A 152 -20.81 -3.11 -4.43
CA THR A 152 -20.31 -2.18 -3.41
C THR A 152 -19.34 -2.90 -2.50
N LEU A 153 -18.09 -2.46 -2.51
CA LEU A 153 -17.03 -2.91 -1.61
C LEU A 153 -16.86 -1.90 -0.48
N LEU A 154 -16.89 -2.38 0.76
CA LEU A 154 -16.77 -1.55 1.96
C LEU A 154 -15.45 -1.82 2.67
N GLN A 155 -14.94 -0.81 3.39
CA GLN A 155 -13.69 -0.87 4.14
C GLN A 155 -13.67 -1.99 5.20
N ASP A 156 -14.83 -2.44 5.66
CA ASP A 156 -14.98 -3.52 6.64
C ASP A 156 -14.94 -4.93 6.02
N GLY A 157 -14.62 -5.04 4.73
CA GLY A 157 -14.47 -6.32 4.03
C GLY A 157 -15.71 -6.76 3.28
N ARG A 158 -16.88 -6.12 3.49
CA ARG A 158 -18.12 -6.53 2.83
C ARG A 158 -18.11 -6.20 1.34
N VAL A 159 -18.56 -7.17 0.55
CA VAL A 159 -18.80 -7.07 -0.89
C VAL A 159 -20.28 -7.37 -1.12
N ASN A 160 -21.03 -6.33 -1.48
CA ASN A 160 -22.46 -6.46 -1.75
C ASN A 160 -22.68 -6.41 -3.26
N MET A 161 -23.24 -7.47 -3.83
CA MET A 161 -23.65 -7.53 -5.22
C MET A 161 -25.17 -7.53 -5.29
N ARG A 162 -25.73 -6.64 -6.10
CA ARG A 162 -27.17 -6.54 -6.31
C ARG A 162 -27.52 -6.92 -7.74
N ARG A 163 -28.78 -7.35 -7.92
CA ARG A 163 -29.35 -7.70 -9.23
C ARG A 163 -28.61 -8.88 -9.87
N VAL A 164 -28.17 -9.82 -9.04
CA VAL A 164 -27.46 -11.03 -9.46
C VAL A 164 -28.46 -12.04 -10.05
N LEU A 165 -28.03 -12.75 -11.11
CA LEU A 165 -28.77 -13.84 -11.74
C LEU A 165 -28.15 -15.22 -11.46
N ASP A 166 -26.82 -15.29 -11.33
CA ASP A 166 -26.06 -16.53 -11.27
C ASP A 166 -25.03 -16.50 -10.12
N LEU A 167 -24.98 -17.59 -9.36
CA LEU A 167 -24.08 -17.76 -8.23
C LEU A 167 -22.64 -18.01 -8.67
N GLU A 168 -22.42 -18.75 -9.76
CA GLU A 168 -21.07 -19.00 -10.29
C GLU A 168 -20.42 -17.69 -10.73
N HIS A 169 -21.18 -16.84 -11.42
CA HIS A 169 -20.75 -15.49 -11.77
C HIS A 169 -20.40 -14.63 -10.55
N VAL A 170 -21.18 -14.71 -9.46
CA VAL A 170 -20.87 -14.00 -8.20
C VAL A 170 -19.54 -14.44 -7.61
N HIS A 171 -19.31 -15.75 -7.51
CA HIS A 171 -18.06 -16.28 -6.98
C HIS A 171 -16.87 -15.85 -7.84
N SER A 172 -16.97 -15.99 -9.16
CA SER A 172 -15.93 -15.56 -10.10
C SER A 172 -15.59 -14.07 -9.95
N LEU A 173 -16.60 -13.22 -9.81
CA LEU A 173 -16.41 -11.79 -9.66
C LEU A 173 -15.84 -11.43 -8.28
N PHE A 174 -16.30 -12.11 -7.23
CA PHE A 174 -15.77 -11.93 -5.89
C PHE A 174 -14.30 -12.34 -5.81
N ASP A 175 -13.92 -13.47 -6.38
CA ASP A 175 -12.53 -13.94 -6.41
C ASP A 175 -11.62 -12.93 -7.11
N LYS A 176 -12.06 -12.36 -8.23
CA LYS A 176 -11.34 -11.26 -8.90
C LYS A 176 -11.16 -10.04 -7.98
N ILE A 177 -12.24 -9.59 -7.34
CA ILE A 177 -12.22 -8.41 -6.44
C ILE A 177 -11.32 -8.66 -5.23
N GLU A 178 -11.43 -9.84 -4.61
CA GLU A 178 -10.64 -10.21 -3.44
C GLU A 178 -9.15 -10.23 -3.78
N ARG A 179 -8.77 -10.86 -4.90
CA ARG A 179 -7.38 -10.94 -5.33
C ARG A 179 -6.79 -9.60 -5.74
N ALA A 180 -7.58 -8.70 -6.32
CA ALA A 180 -7.15 -7.32 -6.53
C ALA A 180 -6.96 -6.58 -5.20
N ALA A 181 -7.89 -6.74 -4.25
CA ALA A 181 -7.89 -6.00 -3.00
C ALA A 181 -6.93 -6.56 -1.92
N ILE A 182 -6.36 -7.76 -2.11
CA ILE A 182 -5.59 -8.48 -1.09
C ILE A 182 -4.44 -7.64 -0.51
N ALA A 183 -3.75 -6.87 -1.34
CA ALA A 183 -2.64 -6.00 -0.93
C ALA A 183 -3.07 -4.92 0.08
N ALA A 184 -4.35 -4.53 0.07
CA ALA A 184 -4.90 -3.48 0.92
C ALA A 184 -5.33 -3.98 2.31
N ILE A 185 -5.30 -5.28 2.58
CA ILE A 185 -5.79 -5.81 3.86
C ILE A 185 -4.86 -5.41 5.01
N ILE A 186 -5.42 -4.89 6.10
CA ILE A 186 -4.68 -4.39 7.27
C ILE A 186 -4.43 -5.51 8.29
N CYS A 187 -3.19 -5.65 8.75
CA CYS A 187 -2.83 -6.51 9.87
C CYS A 187 -3.42 -6.01 11.18
N ASN A 188 -4.18 -6.89 11.83
CA ASN A 188 -4.69 -6.64 13.19
C ASN A 188 -3.58 -6.45 14.24
N CYS A 189 -2.39 -6.97 13.96
CA CYS A 189 -1.24 -6.93 14.85
C CYS A 189 -0.56 -5.55 14.96
N CYS A 190 -0.36 -4.87 13.82
CA CYS A 190 0.51 -3.70 13.73
C CYS A 190 -0.08 -2.55 12.91
N GLY A 191 -1.27 -2.73 12.32
CA GLY A 191 -1.93 -1.72 11.50
C GLY A 191 -1.28 -1.49 10.14
N GLN A 192 -0.31 -2.31 9.73
CA GLN A 192 0.25 -2.26 8.38
C GLN A 192 -0.64 -3.00 7.38
N ASP A 193 -0.77 -2.49 6.15
CA ASP A 193 -1.37 -3.23 5.04
C ASP A 193 -0.49 -4.42 4.61
N LEU A 194 -1.09 -5.42 3.95
CA LEU A 194 -0.40 -6.65 3.52
C LEU A 194 0.79 -6.34 2.60
N LEU A 195 0.63 -5.35 1.73
CA LEU A 195 1.70 -4.83 0.87
C LEU A 195 2.94 -4.44 1.70
N SER A 196 2.73 -3.66 2.76
CA SER A 196 3.79 -3.23 3.68
C SER A 196 4.36 -4.39 4.50
N VAL A 197 3.52 -5.27 5.03
CA VAL A 197 3.95 -6.46 5.82
C VAL A 197 4.86 -7.36 4.99
N LEU A 198 4.46 -7.69 3.77
CA LEU A 198 5.28 -8.54 2.90
C LEU A 198 6.60 -7.85 2.51
N GLY A 199 6.60 -6.53 2.35
CA GLY A 199 7.83 -5.77 2.13
C GLY A 199 8.83 -5.85 3.29
N GLU A 200 8.35 -5.66 4.52
CA GLU A 200 9.21 -5.67 5.73
C GLU A 200 9.68 -7.09 6.09
N VAL A 201 8.79 -8.09 6.07
CA VAL A 201 9.15 -9.48 6.41
C VAL A 201 10.19 -10.04 5.42
N SER A 202 10.09 -9.70 4.14
CA SER A 202 11.05 -10.11 3.11
C SER A 202 12.45 -9.53 3.32
N SER A 203 12.55 -8.42 4.04
CA SER A 203 13.84 -7.78 4.37
C SER A 203 14.51 -8.35 5.63
N GLY A 204 13.86 -9.32 6.30
CA GLY A 204 14.41 -9.99 7.49
C GLY A 204 14.30 -9.19 8.80
N GLY A 205 13.66 -8.02 8.77
CA GLY A 205 13.55 -7.13 9.93
C GLY A 205 12.42 -7.46 10.90
N ASP A 206 11.43 -8.26 10.49
CA ASP A 206 10.24 -8.53 11.29
C ASP A 206 10.01 -10.04 11.52
N THR A 207 10.01 -10.45 12.79
CA THR A 207 9.80 -11.83 13.23
C THR A 207 8.39 -12.07 13.78
N ARG A 208 7.54 -11.04 13.83
CA ARG A 208 6.17 -11.14 14.36
C ARG A 208 5.33 -12.10 13.54
N ILE A 209 4.38 -12.75 14.21
CA ILE A 209 3.32 -13.52 13.54
C ILE A 209 2.24 -12.52 13.13
N HIS A 210 2.07 -12.34 11.83
CA HIS A 210 1.12 -11.40 11.24
C HIS A 210 -0.18 -12.13 10.86
N PRO A 211 -1.33 -11.87 11.53
CA PRO A 211 -2.62 -12.45 11.16
C PRO A 211 -3.01 -12.22 9.69
N VAL A 212 -2.59 -11.10 9.10
CA VAL A 212 -2.87 -10.78 7.69
C VAL A 212 -2.30 -11.80 6.71
N LEU A 213 -1.33 -12.62 7.13
CA LEU A 213 -0.82 -13.73 6.30
C LEU A 213 -1.81 -14.89 6.16
N ASN A 214 -2.90 -14.88 6.94
CA ASN A 214 -4.05 -15.77 6.81
C ASN A 214 -5.29 -15.02 6.28
N ALA A 215 -5.10 -13.83 5.70
CA ALA A 215 -6.20 -13.05 5.14
C ALA A 215 -6.71 -13.65 3.81
N GLY A 216 -7.90 -13.20 3.43
CA GLY A 216 -8.66 -13.75 2.30
C GLY A 216 -9.78 -14.69 2.76
N SER A 217 -10.57 -15.12 1.80
CA SER A 217 -11.79 -15.91 1.99
C SER A 217 -11.83 -17.06 1.01
N GLY A 218 -11.47 -16.80 -0.26
CA GLY A 218 -11.21 -17.81 -1.28
C GLY A 218 -9.72 -18.01 -1.56
N LEU A 219 -8.87 -17.02 -1.27
CA LEU A 219 -7.43 -17.10 -1.51
C LEU A 219 -6.63 -17.51 -0.26
N THR A 220 -5.45 -18.10 -0.47
CA THR A 220 -4.46 -18.37 0.58
C THR A 220 -3.07 -17.94 0.14
N LEU A 221 -2.41 -17.12 0.96
CA LEU A 221 -1.03 -16.71 0.71
C LEU A 221 -0.06 -17.88 0.93
N ALA A 222 0.87 -18.06 0.01
CA ALA A 222 1.91 -19.07 0.10
C ALA A 222 2.95 -18.68 1.18
N LYS A 223 2.72 -19.12 2.42
CA LYS A 223 3.56 -18.79 3.59
C LYS A 223 5.05 -19.10 3.39
N ALA A 224 5.37 -20.15 2.63
CA ALA A 224 6.75 -20.50 2.30
C ALA A 224 7.46 -19.38 1.52
N GLN A 225 6.74 -18.58 0.73
CA GLN A 225 7.27 -17.49 -0.09
C GLN A 225 7.36 -16.14 0.66
N VAL A 226 6.70 -16.03 1.82
CA VAL A 226 6.63 -14.77 2.60
C VAL A 226 8.00 -14.33 3.08
N ARG A 227 8.84 -15.27 3.53
CA ARG A 227 10.18 -14.98 4.07
C ARG A 227 11.30 -15.05 3.04
N LEU A 228 11.02 -15.58 1.86
CA LEU A 228 12.02 -15.64 0.79
C LEU A 228 12.21 -14.23 0.25
N ALA A 229 13.45 -13.82 -0.04
CA ALA A 229 13.67 -12.61 -0.83
C ALA A 229 13.00 -12.79 -2.20
N LEU A 230 12.31 -11.77 -2.69
CA LEU A 230 11.82 -11.78 -4.08
C LEU A 230 13.02 -11.54 -4.99
N LYS A 231 13.30 -12.48 -5.89
CA LYS A 231 14.32 -12.33 -6.93
C LYS A 231 13.66 -12.07 -8.29
N GLN A 232 14.40 -11.45 -9.21
CA GLN A 232 13.93 -11.21 -10.58
C GLN A 232 13.51 -12.50 -11.28
N VAL A 233 14.26 -13.58 -11.09
CA VAL A 233 13.97 -14.89 -11.68
C VAL A 233 12.65 -15.49 -11.17
N ASP A 234 12.21 -15.14 -9.96
CA ASP A 234 10.99 -15.69 -9.38
C ASP A 234 9.74 -15.29 -10.16
N LEU A 235 9.71 -14.08 -10.74
CA LEU A 235 8.53 -13.58 -11.43
C LEU A 235 8.25 -14.42 -12.68
N ALA A 236 9.23 -14.49 -13.59
CA ALA A 236 9.09 -15.23 -14.84
C ALA A 236 8.87 -16.73 -14.59
N THR A 237 9.60 -17.33 -13.65
CA THR A 237 9.53 -18.78 -13.39
C THR A 237 8.26 -19.21 -12.65
N GLN A 238 7.72 -18.38 -11.75
CA GLN A 238 6.59 -18.77 -10.91
C GLN A 238 5.25 -18.20 -11.38
N ILE A 239 5.24 -17.08 -12.11
CA ILE A 239 4.03 -16.44 -12.64
C ILE A 239 3.84 -16.76 -14.13
N GLY A 240 4.93 -16.86 -14.91
CA GLY A 240 4.89 -17.13 -16.34
C GLY A 240 5.46 -16.00 -17.21
N GLU A 241 5.50 -16.21 -18.53
CA GLU A 241 6.02 -15.25 -19.51
C GLU A 241 5.27 -13.91 -19.49
N GLU A 242 4.00 -13.89 -19.08
CA GLU A 242 3.19 -12.68 -18.97
C GLU A 242 3.76 -11.69 -17.93
N SER A 243 4.59 -12.16 -17.00
CA SER A 243 5.27 -11.31 -16.03
C SER A 243 6.59 -10.70 -16.54
N ARG A 244 7.02 -11.08 -17.75
CA ARG A 244 8.25 -10.58 -18.37
C ARG A 244 8.18 -9.08 -18.65
N ASP A 245 7.05 -8.60 -19.14
CA ASP A 245 6.84 -7.18 -19.40
C ASP A 245 6.91 -6.35 -18.12
N VAL A 246 6.35 -6.87 -17.02
CA VAL A 246 6.46 -6.25 -15.70
C VAL A 246 7.91 -6.20 -15.24
N THR A 247 8.66 -7.28 -15.43
CA THR A 247 10.08 -7.36 -15.06
C THR A 247 10.92 -6.33 -15.84
N ILE A 248 10.71 -6.25 -17.15
CA ILE A 248 11.39 -5.28 -18.02
C ILE A 248 11.01 -3.86 -17.63
N ALA A 249 9.72 -3.60 -17.41
CA ALA A 249 9.23 -2.29 -17.03
C ALA A 249 9.81 -1.84 -15.69
N LEU A 250 9.83 -2.71 -14.67
CA LEU A 250 10.41 -2.40 -13.36
C LEU A 250 11.91 -2.08 -13.46
N ALA A 251 12.67 -2.85 -14.23
CA ALA A 251 14.09 -2.58 -14.48
C ALA A 251 14.30 -1.22 -15.18
N GLY A 252 13.49 -0.92 -16.20
CA GLY A 252 13.52 0.36 -16.92
C GLY A 252 13.13 1.55 -16.04
N LEU A 253 12.14 1.37 -15.16
CA LEU A 253 11.71 2.37 -14.18
C LEU A 253 12.83 2.70 -13.18
N TRP A 254 13.50 1.68 -12.65
CA TRP A 254 14.65 1.87 -11.77
C TRP A 254 15.82 2.55 -12.47
N ALA A 255 16.16 2.12 -13.70
CA ALA A 255 17.23 2.74 -14.49
C ALA A 255 16.94 4.23 -14.78
N SER A 256 15.68 4.55 -15.08
CA SER A 256 15.22 5.92 -15.31
C SER A 256 15.34 6.77 -14.04
N LEU A 257 14.98 6.22 -12.89
CA LEU A 257 15.15 6.88 -11.60
C LEU A 257 16.64 7.13 -11.28
N GLN A 258 17.51 6.14 -11.50
CA GLN A 258 18.96 6.31 -11.33
C GLN A 258 19.51 7.41 -12.26
N SER A 259 19.05 7.45 -13.51
CA SER A 259 19.41 8.50 -14.46
C SER A 259 18.98 9.88 -13.95
N ASN A 260 17.73 10.03 -13.50
CA ASN A 260 17.22 11.30 -12.97
C ASN A 260 18.01 11.75 -11.71
N VAL A 261 18.41 10.82 -10.84
CA VAL A 261 19.27 11.14 -9.69
C VAL A 261 20.65 11.62 -10.14
N ARG A 262 21.28 10.96 -11.11
CA ARG A 262 22.59 11.39 -11.65
C ARG A 262 22.50 12.76 -12.31
N SER A 263 21.49 13.00 -13.14
CA SER A 263 21.22 14.33 -13.72
C SER A 263 21.07 15.40 -12.63
N SER A 264 20.38 15.09 -11.53
CA SER A 264 20.21 16.00 -10.40
C SER A 264 21.53 16.30 -9.67
N LEU A 265 22.42 15.32 -9.55
CA LEU A 265 23.76 15.50 -8.97
C LEU A 265 24.66 16.37 -9.86
N GLU A 266 24.49 16.27 -11.18
CA GLU A 266 25.23 17.04 -12.19
C GLU A 266 24.65 18.45 -12.43
N GLY A 267 23.48 18.76 -11.86
CA GLY A 267 22.78 20.02 -12.07
C GLY A 267 22.08 20.12 -13.44
N ALA A 268 21.86 18.99 -14.12
CA ALA A 268 21.16 18.93 -15.40
C ALA A 268 19.63 18.90 -15.23
N SER A 269 18.90 19.51 -16.16
CA SER A 269 17.43 19.61 -16.13
C SER A 269 16.70 18.52 -16.93
N GLN A 270 17.39 17.50 -17.44
CA GLN A 270 16.73 16.42 -18.18
C GLN A 270 16.00 15.48 -17.21
N LYS A 271 14.67 15.43 -17.33
CA LYS A 271 13.80 14.63 -16.47
C LYS A 271 12.87 13.78 -17.31
N THR A 272 12.89 12.48 -17.06
CA THR A 272 11.86 11.57 -17.55
C THR A 272 10.82 11.41 -16.44
N ASP A 273 9.57 11.81 -16.72
CA ASP A 273 8.46 11.51 -15.81
C ASP A 273 8.10 10.03 -15.93
N ILE A 274 8.46 9.26 -14.90
CA ILE A 274 8.24 7.81 -14.89
C ILE A 274 6.85 7.41 -14.35
N ARG A 275 6.05 8.36 -13.85
CA ARG A 275 4.76 8.07 -13.20
C ARG A 275 3.74 7.39 -14.12
N PRO A 276 3.59 7.75 -15.41
CA PRO A 276 2.66 7.04 -16.29
C PRO A 276 3.05 5.57 -16.46
N ALA A 277 4.35 5.29 -16.64
CA ALA A 277 4.85 3.93 -16.75
C ALA A 277 4.64 3.14 -15.45
N LEU A 278 4.88 3.76 -14.28
CA LEU A 278 4.60 3.15 -12.97
C LEU A 278 3.13 2.71 -12.85
N LYS A 279 2.18 3.61 -13.16
CA LYS A 279 0.74 3.29 -13.07
C LYS A 279 0.37 2.14 -14.01
N ASN A 280 0.91 2.14 -15.23
CA ASN A 280 0.64 1.06 -16.19
C ASN A 280 1.17 -0.28 -15.69
N THR A 281 2.42 -0.33 -15.22
CA THR A 281 3.02 -1.56 -14.66
C THR A 281 2.28 -2.03 -13.40
N TRP A 282 1.83 -1.09 -12.57
CA TRP A 282 0.99 -1.38 -11.42
C TRP A 282 -0.28 -2.11 -11.82
N CYS A 283 -1.02 -1.56 -12.79
CA CYS A 283 -2.27 -2.16 -13.25
C CYS A 283 -2.06 -3.49 -13.99
N GLN A 284 -0.96 -3.65 -14.71
CA GLN A 284 -0.59 -4.96 -15.27
C GLN A 284 -0.43 -6.01 -14.16
N LEU A 285 0.26 -5.70 -13.07
CA LEU A 285 0.40 -6.63 -11.94
C LEU A 285 -0.92 -6.93 -11.23
N VAL A 286 -1.78 -5.93 -11.03
CA VAL A 286 -3.12 -6.17 -10.44
C VAL A 286 -3.94 -7.09 -11.33
N ARG A 287 -3.91 -6.90 -12.66
CA ARG A 287 -4.60 -7.79 -13.60
C ARG A 287 -4.03 -9.20 -13.59
N LEU A 288 -2.70 -9.34 -13.52
CA LEU A 288 -2.04 -10.63 -13.32
C LEU A 288 -2.48 -11.27 -12.00
N ALA A 289 -2.66 -10.49 -10.94
CA ALA A 289 -3.20 -10.95 -9.66
C ALA A 289 -4.64 -11.46 -9.77
N CYS A 290 -5.40 -11.06 -10.79
CA CYS A 290 -6.78 -11.50 -11.02
C CYS A 290 -6.90 -12.68 -12.00
N ASP A 291 -5.81 -13.04 -12.68
CA ASP A 291 -5.79 -14.15 -13.64
C ASP A 291 -5.78 -15.50 -12.91
N SER A 292 -6.62 -16.46 -13.32
CA SER A 292 -6.72 -17.76 -12.67
C SER A 292 -5.42 -18.57 -12.74
N ARG A 293 -4.57 -18.31 -13.73
CA ARG A 293 -3.27 -18.97 -13.91
C ARG A 293 -2.27 -18.63 -12.81
N THR A 294 -2.48 -17.52 -12.10
CA THR A 294 -1.60 -17.07 -11.01
C THR A 294 -2.13 -17.47 -9.62
N HIS A 295 -3.15 -18.35 -9.56
CA HIS A 295 -3.67 -18.88 -8.30
C HIS A 295 -2.55 -19.51 -7.45
N GLY A 296 -2.47 -19.11 -6.19
CA GLY A 296 -1.44 -19.55 -5.25
C GLY A 296 -0.09 -18.81 -5.40
N ARG A 297 0.00 -17.83 -6.30
CA ARG A 297 1.19 -16.98 -6.53
C ARG A 297 0.97 -15.53 -6.08
N GLU A 298 -0.12 -15.24 -5.39
CA GLU A 298 -0.50 -13.90 -4.92
C GLU A 298 0.61 -13.27 -4.06
N THR A 299 1.32 -14.08 -3.26
CA THR A 299 2.42 -13.60 -2.43
C THR A 299 3.54 -12.97 -3.26
N ILE A 300 3.87 -13.54 -4.43
CA ILE A 300 4.89 -13.00 -5.34
C ILE A 300 4.39 -11.69 -5.97
N VAL A 301 3.14 -11.68 -6.42
CA VAL A 301 2.52 -10.49 -7.02
C VAL A 301 2.53 -9.32 -6.03
N VAL A 302 2.08 -9.52 -4.79
CA VAL A 302 2.04 -8.46 -3.77
C VAL A 302 3.45 -7.99 -3.40
N LYS A 303 4.45 -8.88 -3.32
CA LYS A 303 5.85 -8.47 -3.12
C LYS A 303 6.39 -7.63 -4.28
N THR A 304 5.97 -7.92 -5.50
CA THR A 304 6.36 -7.15 -6.69
C THR A 304 5.67 -5.79 -6.72
N LEU A 305 4.40 -5.72 -6.31
CA LEU A 305 3.69 -4.45 -6.07
C LEU A 305 4.41 -3.60 -5.02
N TYR A 306 4.91 -4.22 -3.93
CA TYR A 306 5.67 -3.50 -2.91
C TYR A 306 6.96 -2.90 -3.51
N LEU A 307 7.66 -3.65 -4.36
CA LEU A 307 8.86 -3.16 -5.03
C LEU A 307 8.55 -1.96 -5.94
N LEU A 308 7.50 -2.02 -6.78
CA LEU A 308 7.06 -0.87 -7.57
C LEU A 308 6.70 0.32 -6.70
N TRP A 309 6.02 0.09 -5.57
CA TRP A 309 5.65 1.15 -4.64
C TRP A 309 6.88 1.84 -4.07
N THR A 310 7.94 1.09 -3.72
CA THR A 310 9.18 1.71 -3.25
C THR A 310 9.83 2.58 -4.33
N VAL A 311 9.80 2.16 -5.59
CA VAL A 311 10.32 2.94 -6.73
C VAL A 311 9.48 4.20 -6.96
N GLU A 312 8.16 4.10 -6.93
CA GLU A 312 7.25 5.25 -7.00
C GLU A 312 7.51 6.23 -5.84
N SER A 313 7.66 5.70 -4.63
CA SER A 313 7.99 6.49 -3.46
C SER A 313 9.32 7.20 -3.64
N ALA A 314 10.36 6.53 -4.13
CA ALA A 314 11.65 7.17 -4.41
C ALA A 314 11.55 8.27 -5.47
N ALA A 315 10.79 8.06 -6.54
CA ALA A 315 10.54 9.07 -7.58
C ALA A 315 9.83 10.31 -7.01
N GLY A 316 8.78 10.11 -6.21
CA GLY A 316 8.12 11.21 -5.51
C GLY A 316 9.04 11.93 -4.52
N GLY A 317 9.96 11.19 -3.88
CA GLY A 317 11.00 11.76 -3.02
C GLY A 317 11.93 12.68 -3.81
N LEU A 318 12.43 12.24 -4.96
CA LEU A 318 13.28 13.04 -5.85
C LEU A 318 12.57 14.32 -6.31
N THR A 319 11.31 14.25 -6.74
CA THR A 319 10.54 15.44 -7.12
C THR A 319 10.41 16.47 -5.99
N GLN A 320 10.25 16.02 -4.74
CA GLN A 320 10.19 16.92 -3.59
C GLN A 320 11.56 17.54 -3.28
N LEU A 321 12.64 16.75 -3.40
CA LEU A 321 14.00 17.27 -3.22
C LEU A 321 14.31 18.41 -4.19
N GLU A 322 13.90 18.30 -5.46
CA GLU A 322 14.10 19.36 -6.45
C GLU A 322 13.45 20.69 -6.04
N GLN A 323 12.36 20.65 -5.27
CA GLN A 323 11.69 21.85 -4.76
C GLN A 323 12.40 22.43 -3.53
N ILE A 324 13.06 21.58 -2.73
CA ILE A 324 13.73 21.95 -1.48
C ILE A 324 15.17 22.43 -1.75
N PHE A 325 15.91 21.78 -2.65
CA PHE A 325 17.32 22.04 -2.93
C PHE A 325 17.65 23.54 -3.19
N PRO A 326 16.87 24.28 -4.00
CA PRO A 326 17.13 25.70 -4.26
C PRO A 326 17.04 26.60 -3.03
N ARG A 327 16.41 26.13 -1.95
CA ARG A 327 16.19 26.88 -0.70
C ARG A 327 17.26 26.57 0.35
N LEU A 328 18.11 25.57 0.13
CA LEU A 328 19.15 25.18 1.07
C LEU A 328 20.31 26.19 1.06
N SER A 329 20.93 26.37 2.22
CA SER A 329 22.24 27.01 2.28
C SER A 329 23.27 26.21 1.48
N ALA A 330 24.35 26.86 1.01
CA ALA A 330 25.38 26.19 0.22
C ALA A 330 26.01 24.97 0.92
N ASP A 331 26.17 25.03 2.26
CA ASP A 331 26.67 23.90 3.05
C ASP A 331 25.66 22.75 3.10
N ASN A 332 24.38 23.04 3.38
CA ASN A 332 23.31 22.05 3.40
C ASN A 332 23.10 21.41 2.02
N ALA A 333 23.18 22.20 0.95
CA ALA A 333 23.09 21.69 -0.43
C ALA A 333 24.23 20.69 -0.72
N ARG A 334 25.46 21.00 -0.31
CA ARG A 334 26.62 20.08 -0.47
C ARG A 334 26.43 18.79 0.34
N ARG A 335 25.96 18.89 1.59
CA ARG A 335 25.63 17.72 2.43
C ARG A 335 24.52 16.88 1.79
N ALA A 336 23.46 17.52 1.31
CA ALA A 336 22.33 16.88 0.63
C ALA A 336 22.77 16.11 -0.62
N GLN A 337 23.62 16.70 -1.46
CA GLN A 337 24.19 16.04 -2.64
C GLN A 337 25.00 14.78 -2.27
N LYS A 338 25.84 14.86 -1.23
CA LYS A 338 26.58 13.69 -0.72
C LYS A 338 25.62 12.58 -0.25
N MET A 339 24.59 12.94 0.50
CA MET A 339 23.58 11.98 0.99
C MET A 339 22.76 11.39 -0.16
N LEU A 340 22.47 12.17 -1.22
CA LEU A 340 21.78 11.68 -2.43
C LEU A 340 22.60 10.61 -3.15
N ALA A 341 23.91 10.84 -3.33
CA ALA A 341 24.82 9.85 -3.90
C ALA A 341 24.91 8.57 -3.04
N GLN A 342 24.81 8.69 -1.71
CA GLN A 342 24.77 7.52 -0.82
C GLN A 342 23.42 6.79 -0.85
N ALA A 343 22.31 7.52 -0.96
CA ALA A 343 20.97 6.96 -0.97
C ALA A 343 20.72 6.11 -2.22
N ILE A 344 21.16 6.54 -3.40
CA ILE A 344 20.96 5.77 -4.64
C ILE A 344 21.71 4.43 -4.66
N GLU A 345 22.76 4.32 -3.85
CA GLU A 345 23.54 3.09 -3.62
C GLU A 345 22.97 2.24 -2.47
N GLY A 346 21.93 2.71 -1.78
CA GLY A 346 21.35 2.01 -0.62
C GLY A 346 22.22 2.08 0.64
N HIS A 347 22.99 3.15 0.79
CA HIS A 347 23.95 3.36 1.88
C HIS A 347 23.75 4.70 2.61
N LEU A 348 22.51 5.20 2.69
CA LEU A 348 22.21 6.43 3.43
C LEU A 348 22.48 6.22 4.93
N PRO A 349 23.39 7.00 5.55
CA PRO A 349 23.66 6.88 6.98
C PRO A 349 22.44 7.28 7.81
N ARG A 350 22.35 6.78 9.04
CA ARG A 350 21.32 7.25 9.99
C ARG A 350 21.63 8.70 10.37
N MET A 351 20.62 9.54 10.35
CA MET A 351 20.70 10.92 10.81
C MET A 351 19.64 11.14 11.89
N ALA A 352 20.04 11.70 13.03
CA ALA A 352 19.08 12.11 14.06
C ALA A 352 18.50 13.49 13.75
N PRO A 353 17.26 13.81 14.18
CA PRO A 353 16.63 15.12 13.95
C PRO A 353 17.48 16.32 14.38
N GLU A 354 18.25 16.15 15.46
CA GLU A 354 19.14 17.15 16.06
C GLU A 354 20.47 17.37 15.32
N GLU A 355 20.86 16.50 14.40
CA GLU A 355 22.17 16.54 13.71
C GLU A 355 22.24 17.53 12.52
N GLY A 356 21.18 18.30 12.28
CA GLY A 356 21.11 19.25 11.18
C GLY A 356 20.01 20.31 11.32
N SER A 357 19.89 21.17 10.31
CA SER A 357 18.77 22.11 10.23
C SER A 357 17.47 21.37 9.89
N PRO A 358 16.29 21.93 10.23
CA PRO A 358 15.00 21.35 9.85
C PRO A 358 14.89 21.01 8.36
N ASP A 359 15.37 21.90 7.48
CA ASP A 359 15.37 21.66 6.03
C ASP A 359 16.25 20.48 5.62
N LEU A 360 17.44 20.34 6.23
CA LEU A 360 18.34 19.24 5.93
C LEU A 360 17.75 17.90 6.40
N PHE A 361 17.04 17.90 7.53
CA PHE A 361 16.35 16.70 8.01
C PHE A 361 15.13 16.34 7.14
N LEU A 362 14.41 17.35 6.62
CA LEU A 362 13.35 17.12 5.64
C LEU A 362 13.91 16.51 4.35
N VAL A 363 15.04 17.01 3.84
CA VAL A 363 15.79 16.42 2.73
C VAL A 363 16.15 14.97 3.03
N TYR A 364 16.73 14.70 4.20
CA TYR A 364 17.07 13.36 4.65
C TYR A 364 15.86 12.40 4.59
N SER A 365 14.68 12.87 4.98
CA SER A 365 13.45 12.07 4.94
C SER A 365 13.03 11.64 3.53
N HIS A 366 13.23 12.51 2.53
CA HIS A 366 12.97 12.17 1.12
C HIS A 366 14.07 11.27 0.55
N LEU A 367 15.32 11.48 0.93
CA LEU A 367 16.44 10.61 0.57
C LEU A 367 16.27 9.19 1.12
N ASN A 368 15.68 9.03 2.30
CA ASN A 368 15.42 7.71 2.85
C ASN A 368 14.42 6.89 2.00
N ARG A 369 13.55 7.54 1.22
CA ARG A 369 12.68 6.85 0.24
C ARG A 369 13.50 6.23 -0.89
N ILE A 370 14.49 6.99 -1.40
CA ILE A 370 15.41 6.55 -2.45
C ILE A 370 16.28 5.39 -1.93
N ASP A 371 16.83 5.53 -0.72
CA ASP A 371 17.63 4.48 -0.07
C ASP A 371 16.86 3.16 0.11
N ARG A 372 15.60 3.24 0.56
CA ARG A 372 14.73 2.06 0.69
C ARG A 372 14.46 1.38 -0.65
N ALA A 373 14.22 2.15 -1.71
CA ALA A 373 14.03 1.61 -3.06
C ALA A 373 15.31 0.95 -3.58
N ALA A 374 16.47 1.59 -3.40
CA ALA A 374 17.77 1.04 -3.79
C ALA A 374 18.03 -0.30 -3.10
N LYS A 375 17.79 -0.39 -1.79
CA LYS A 375 17.91 -1.63 -1.02
C LYS A 375 16.96 -2.73 -1.52
N ALA A 376 15.69 -2.39 -1.77
CA ALA A 376 14.70 -3.34 -2.27
C ALA A 376 15.06 -3.88 -3.66
N VAL A 377 15.47 -3.00 -4.59
CA VAL A 377 15.89 -3.38 -5.94
C VAL A 377 17.19 -4.20 -5.93
N LYS A 378 18.14 -3.88 -5.05
CA LYS A 378 19.39 -4.65 -4.92
C LYS A 378 19.13 -6.08 -4.47
N VAL A 379 18.21 -6.28 -3.54
CA VAL A 379 17.75 -7.63 -3.14
C VAL A 379 17.09 -8.34 -4.32
N TRP A 380 16.25 -7.63 -5.07
CA TRP A 380 15.58 -8.19 -6.25
C TRP A 380 16.53 -8.64 -7.37
N ASN A 381 17.60 -7.88 -7.60
CA ASN A 381 18.63 -8.18 -8.59
C ASN A 381 19.68 -9.20 -8.11
N SER A 382 19.65 -9.63 -6.84
CA SER A 382 20.62 -10.60 -6.34
C SER A 382 20.36 -11.99 -6.93
N THR A 383 21.39 -12.58 -7.54
CA THR A 383 21.32 -13.91 -8.18
C THR A 383 21.17 -15.04 -7.17
#